data_AF-A0A327K769-F1
#
_entry.id   AF-A0A327K769-F1
#
_cell.length_a   1.000
_cell.length_b   1.000
_cell.length_c   1.000
_cell.angle_alpha   90.00
_cell.angle_beta   90.00
_cell.angle_gamma   90.00
#
_symmetry.space_group_name_H-M   'P 1'
#
loop_
_entity.id
_entity.type
_entity.pdbx_description
1 polymer ?
#
loop_
_entity_poly.entity_id
_entity_poly.type
_entity_poly.pdbx_seq_one_letter_code
_entity_poly.pdbx_strand_id
1 'polypeptide(L)'
;ANGDFRFDRRAGGGVTQIAAGGDRTPILDRWFAWSTGSAIRVQQIGAFTPTSRFANALELTVGPGAVGAHVSQQILSDDIRDLAASESTVTLSGAITGPGGFPVGWSAYAPAAFDSFGTVAVPTRTLIASGTWNVDGVISEQTATFDLPTSAANGLEIEFTVSLTSTSASIPIQFYAVQLEAGAEKTGFSWRPRSVAQVEASAPRERLPADRYYFVDAATGSDQNTGRRWASAFASVQKALDTIAQLDIGIFNVTVLAKAGTYGPIVVPAAWMGSGTVTVQADTA
;
A
#
# COMPACT_ATOMS: atom_id res chain seq x y z
N ALA A 1 3.39 -2.39 -2.27
CA ALA A 1 4.15 -2.35 -3.55
C ALA A 1 4.83 -0.99 -3.75
N ASN A 2 6.08 -0.93 -4.24
CA ASN A 2 6.74 0.32 -4.66
C ASN A 2 6.34 0.66 -6.11
N GLY A 3 5.04 0.86 -6.34
CA GLY A 3 4.47 1.14 -7.66
C GLY A 3 4.69 2.57 -8.17
N ASP A 4 4.96 3.50 -7.27
CA ASP A 4 5.20 4.93 -7.54
C ASP A 4 6.67 5.24 -7.85
N PHE A 5 7.54 4.21 -7.84
CA PHE A 5 8.96 4.28 -8.24
C PHE A 5 9.81 5.35 -7.56
N ARG A 6 9.33 5.96 -6.48
CA ARG A 6 9.90 7.17 -5.86
C ARG A 6 11.27 6.97 -5.21
N PHE A 7 11.61 5.75 -4.84
CA PHE A 7 12.82 5.43 -4.11
C PHE A 7 13.77 4.57 -4.94
N ASP A 8 14.69 5.22 -5.66
CA ASP A 8 15.88 4.59 -6.20
C ASP A 8 17.08 4.82 -5.29
N ARG A 9 17.33 3.85 -4.40
CA ARG A 9 18.54 3.86 -3.56
C ARG A 9 19.73 3.15 -4.23
N ARG A 10 19.56 2.57 -5.43
CA ARG A 10 20.55 1.72 -6.08
C ARG A 10 21.32 2.47 -7.17
N ALA A 11 20.62 3.14 -8.07
CA ALA A 11 21.22 3.91 -9.18
C ALA A 11 21.04 5.42 -9.02
N GLY A 12 20.20 5.88 -8.08
CA GLY A 12 19.95 7.31 -7.83
C GLY A 12 19.39 8.07 -9.05
N GLY A 13 18.59 7.40 -9.90
CA GLY A 13 18.11 7.92 -11.18
C GLY A 13 19.07 7.70 -12.35
N GLY A 14 20.19 7.03 -12.14
CA GLY A 14 21.14 6.65 -13.20
C GLY A 14 20.62 5.50 -14.08
N VAL A 15 21.11 5.48 -15.32
CA VAL A 15 20.80 4.38 -16.25
C VAL A 15 21.52 3.10 -15.83
N THR A 16 20.73 2.04 -15.63
CA THR A 16 21.24 0.68 -15.42
C THR A 16 21.16 -0.08 -16.74
N GLN A 17 22.31 -0.54 -17.25
CA GLN A 17 22.36 -1.41 -18.44
C GLN A 17 22.28 -2.88 -18.02
N ILE A 18 21.34 -3.61 -18.61
CA ILE A 18 21.13 -5.04 -18.35
C ILE A 18 21.64 -5.82 -19.56
N ALA A 19 22.55 -6.76 -19.31
CA ALA A 19 23.11 -7.61 -20.34
C ALA A 19 22.08 -8.63 -20.86
N ALA A 20 22.26 -9.05 -22.11
CA ALA A 20 21.45 -10.10 -22.73
C ALA A 20 21.68 -11.46 -22.04
N GLY A 21 20.60 -12.22 -21.83
CA GLY A 21 20.66 -13.60 -21.34
C GLY A 21 21.06 -13.74 -19.87
N GLY A 22 21.14 -12.64 -19.12
CA GLY A 22 21.40 -12.63 -17.69
C GLY A 22 20.15 -12.95 -16.87
N ASP A 23 20.37 -13.28 -15.59
CA ASP A 23 19.30 -13.44 -14.61
C ASP A 23 18.73 -12.08 -14.17
N ARG A 24 17.67 -12.11 -13.36
CA ARG A 24 17.01 -10.93 -12.77
C ARG A 24 18.01 -10.03 -12.06
N THR A 25 18.14 -8.80 -12.56
CA THR A 25 18.94 -7.75 -11.94
C THR A 25 18.04 -6.81 -11.16
N PRO A 26 18.27 -6.59 -9.85
CA PRO A 26 17.48 -5.62 -9.09
C PRO A 26 17.71 -4.19 -9.62
N ILE A 27 16.63 -3.44 -9.82
CA ILE A 27 16.63 -2.08 -10.40
C ILE A 27 16.14 -1.03 -9.40
N LEU A 28 15.01 -1.27 -8.74
CA LEU A 28 14.42 -0.44 -7.69
C LEU A 28 13.99 -1.33 -6.51
N ASP A 29 13.47 -0.74 -5.44
CA ASP A 29 12.95 -1.50 -4.28
C ASP A 29 11.91 -2.55 -4.75
N ARG A 30 12.34 -3.82 -4.72
CA ARG A 30 11.60 -5.03 -5.15
C ARG A 30 11.22 -5.09 -6.63
N TRP A 31 11.88 -4.31 -7.47
CA TRP A 31 11.76 -4.40 -8.92
C TRP A 31 13.02 -4.98 -9.54
N PHE A 32 12.84 -5.82 -10.55
CA PHE A 32 13.90 -6.52 -11.26
C PHE A 32 13.75 -6.35 -12.76
N ALA A 33 14.86 -6.45 -13.49
CA ALA A 33 14.88 -6.45 -14.93
C ALA A 33 15.82 -7.52 -15.48
N TRP A 34 15.47 -8.09 -16.63
CA TRP A 34 16.32 -8.99 -17.40
C TRP A 34 15.93 -8.90 -18.88
N SER A 35 16.76 -9.47 -19.73
CA SER A 35 16.43 -9.56 -21.14
C SER A 35 16.90 -10.86 -21.77
N THR A 36 16.09 -11.36 -22.70
CA THR A 36 16.45 -12.40 -23.65
C THR A 36 16.79 -11.76 -24.99
N GLY A 37 17.89 -12.18 -25.62
CA GLY A 37 18.27 -11.76 -26.98
C GLY A 37 19.21 -10.55 -27.08
N SER A 38 18.94 -9.41 -26.43
CA SER A 38 19.82 -8.23 -26.49
C SER A 38 19.88 -7.49 -25.15
N ALA A 39 20.79 -6.52 -25.04
CA ALA A 39 20.87 -5.67 -23.87
C ALA A 39 19.73 -4.64 -23.84
N ILE A 40 19.26 -4.32 -22.64
CA ILE A 40 18.26 -3.28 -22.39
C ILE A 40 18.80 -2.23 -21.42
N ARG A 41 18.14 -1.09 -21.34
CA ARG A 41 18.43 -0.07 -20.33
C ARG A 41 17.21 0.18 -19.49
N VAL A 42 17.43 0.38 -18.20
CA VAL A 42 16.37 0.64 -17.24
C VAL A 42 16.78 1.81 -16.35
N GLN A 43 15.86 2.74 -16.09
CA GLN A 43 16.10 3.88 -15.22
C GLN A 43 14.82 4.34 -14.52
N GLN A 44 14.96 4.90 -13.32
CA GLN A 44 13.92 5.77 -12.77
C GLN A 44 14.02 7.13 -13.47
N ILE A 45 12.90 7.62 -13.98
CA ILE A 45 12.79 8.99 -14.50
C ILE A 45 11.76 9.77 -13.68
N GLY A 46 11.94 11.08 -13.59
CA GLY A 46 10.85 11.97 -13.20
C GLY A 46 9.87 12.09 -14.36
N ALA A 47 8.56 12.10 -14.11
CA ALA A 47 7.61 12.28 -15.20
C ALA A 47 7.34 13.75 -15.54
N PHE A 48 6.80 13.95 -16.74
CA PHE A 48 6.48 15.25 -17.33
C PHE A 48 5.27 15.96 -16.71
N THR A 49 4.51 15.32 -15.81
CA THR A 49 3.24 15.85 -15.30
C THR A 49 3.30 16.38 -13.86
N PRO A 50 2.54 17.45 -13.54
CA PRO A 50 2.54 18.06 -12.20
C PRO A 50 1.74 17.28 -11.14
N THR A 51 1.17 16.12 -11.46
CA THR A 51 0.44 15.30 -10.48
C THR A 51 1.38 14.36 -9.74
N SER A 52 1.25 14.32 -8.41
CA SER A 52 2.14 13.53 -7.54
C SER A 52 2.15 12.02 -7.83
N ARG A 53 1.06 11.48 -8.40
CA ARG A 53 0.89 10.06 -8.73
C ARG A 53 1.71 9.59 -9.94
N PHE A 54 2.07 10.51 -10.82
CA PHE A 54 2.96 10.26 -11.95
C PHE A 54 4.21 11.10 -11.77
N ALA A 55 4.71 11.28 -10.54
CA ALA A 55 5.91 12.07 -10.35
C ALA A 55 7.16 11.30 -10.79
N ASN A 56 7.13 9.96 -10.73
CA ASN A 56 8.22 9.09 -11.16
C ASN A 56 7.72 7.93 -12.01
N ALA A 57 8.55 7.49 -12.94
CA ALA A 57 8.33 6.32 -13.76
C ALA A 57 9.51 5.36 -13.68
N LEU A 58 9.22 4.09 -13.93
CA LEU A 58 10.24 3.16 -14.39
C LEU A 58 10.25 3.17 -15.92
N GLU A 59 11.34 3.63 -16.53
CA GLU A 59 11.53 3.55 -17.96
C GLU A 59 12.35 2.30 -18.33
N LEU A 60 11.76 1.46 -19.15
CA LEU A 60 12.39 0.34 -19.84
C LEU A 60 12.66 0.76 -21.28
N THR A 61 13.92 0.96 -21.63
CA THR A 61 14.34 1.17 -23.02
C THR A 61 14.78 -0.16 -23.61
N VAL A 62 13.95 -0.67 -24.52
CA VAL A 62 14.24 -1.90 -25.27
C VAL A 62 15.07 -1.54 -26.49
N GLY A 63 16.25 -2.15 -26.61
CA GLY A 63 17.15 -1.93 -27.74
C GLY A 63 16.69 -2.66 -29.02
N PRO A 64 17.20 -2.27 -30.20
CA PRO A 64 16.88 -2.95 -31.45
C PRO A 64 17.35 -4.41 -31.42
N GLY A 65 16.57 -5.33 -32.01
CA GLY A 65 16.87 -6.76 -32.01
C GLY A 65 15.64 -7.63 -31.74
N ALA A 66 15.77 -8.94 -31.94
CA ALA A 66 14.82 -9.89 -31.38
C ALA A 66 15.06 -9.95 -29.85
N VAL A 67 14.30 -9.16 -29.11
CA VAL A 67 14.52 -8.92 -27.67
C VAL A 67 13.23 -9.20 -26.92
N GLY A 68 13.29 -10.09 -25.92
CA GLY A 68 12.31 -10.12 -24.83
C GLY A 68 12.87 -9.29 -23.68
N ALA A 69 12.27 -8.13 -23.42
CA ALA A 69 12.64 -7.27 -22.31
C ALA A 69 11.61 -7.41 -21.20
N HIS A 70 12.09 -7.62 -19.98
CA HIS A 70 11.24 -7.93 -18.85
C HIS A 70 11.55 -6.99 -17.69
N VAL A 71 10.50 -6.51 -17.04
CA VAL A 71 10.57 -5.91 -15.71
C VAL A 71 9.55 -6.61 -14.82
N SER A 72 9.92 -6.92 -13.59
CA SER A 72 8.99 -7.53 -12.65
C SER A 72 9.05 -6.89 -11.28
N GLN A 73 7.92 -6.91 -10.60
CA GLN A 73 7.83 -6.63 -9.18
C GLN A 73 7.62 -7.93 -8.42
N GLN A 74 8.46 -8.17 -7.42
CA GLN A 74 8.28 -9.29 -6.49
C GLN A 74 7.66 -8.76 -5.20
N ILE A 75 6.45 -9.23 -4.90
CA ILE A 75 5.70 -8.93 -3.68
C ILE A 75 5.89 -10.12 -2.75
N LEU A 76 6.42 -9.85 -1.56
CA LEU A 76 6.78 -10.91 -0.62
C LEU A 76 5.53 -11.52 0.03
N SER A 77 5.67 -12.74 0.57
CA SER A 77 4.60 -13.47 1.24
C SER A 77 3.91 -12.64 2.32
N ASP A 78 4.70 -11.88 3.10
CA ASP A 78 4.17 -11.04 4.17
C ASP A 78 3.31 -9.87 3.65
N ASP A 79 3.61 -9.37 2.45
CA ASP A 79 2.92 -8.22 1.84
C ASP A 79 1.68 -8.62 1.02
N ILE A 80 1.48 -9.91 0.74
CA ILE A 80 0.37 -10.45 -0.06
C ILE A 80 -0.57 -11.35 0.75
N ARG A 81 -0.22 -11.62 2.02
CA ARG A 81 -0.88 -12.64 2.84
C ARG A 81 -2.37 -12.39 3.06
N ASP A 82 -2.77 -11.12 3.21
CA ASP A 82 -4.15 -10.70 3.40
C ASP A 82 -5.01 -10.91 2.13
N LEU A 83 -4.40 -10.71 0.96
CA LEU A 83 -5.05 -10.88 -0.35
C LEU A 83 -5.13 -12.36 -0.76
N ALA A 84 -4.08 -13.13 -0.52
CA ALA A 84 -3.97 -14.51 -1.01
C ALA A 84 -4.65 -15.57 -0.11
N ALA A 85 -4.89 -15.27 1.18
CA ALA A 85 -5.42 -16.26 2.14
C ALA A 85 -6.89 -16.68 1.92
N SER A 86 -7.63 -15.96 1.07
CA SER A 86 -9.09 -16.13 0.89
C SER A 86 -9.52 -16.50 -0.53
N GLU A 87 -8.59 -16.84 -1.43
CA GLU A 87 -8.87 -17.01 -2.87
C GLU A 87 -9.68 -15.82 -3.43
N SER A 88 -9.10 -14.63 -3.33
CA SER A 88 -9.79 -13.40 -3.69
C SER A 88 -9.48 -12.92 -5.11
N THR A 89 -10.50 -12.39 -5.78
CA THR A 89 -10.29 -11.59 -6.99
C THR A 89 -9.49 -10.34 -6.63
N VAL A 90 -8.49 -10.03 -7.44
CA VAL A 90 -7.68 -8.82 -7.34
C VAL A 90 -7.70 -8.05 -8.66
N THR A 91 -7.45 -6.76 -8.56
CA THR A 91 -7.25 -5.85 -9.69
C THR A 91 -5.78 -5.44 -9.75
N LEU A 92 -5.09 -5.82 -10.82
CA LEU A 92 -3.81 -5.23 -11.23
C LEU A 92 -4.12 -3.96 -12.01
N SER A 93 -3.52 -2.85 -11.62
CA SER A 93 -3.61 -1.60 -12.36
C SER A 93 -2.29 -0.86 -12.41
N GLY A 94 -2.15 0.01 -13.40
CA GLY A 94 -1.00 0.88 -13.58
C GLY A 94 -1.27 1.86 -14.71
N ALA A 95 -0.41 2.86 -14.87
CA ALA A 95 -0.43 3.67 -16.09
C ALA A 95 0.83 3.40 -16.91
N ILE A 96 0.68 3.44 -18.22
CA ILE A 96 1.75 3.11 -19.16
C ILE A 96 1.73 4.08 -20.35
N THR A 97 2.92 4.42 -20.84
CA THR A 97 3.10 5.15 -22.11
C THR A 97 4.28 4.60 -22.90
N GLY A 98 4.28 4.85 -24.19
CA GLY A 98 5.21 4.35 -25.19
C GLY A 98 4.66 4.63 -26.59
N PRO A 99 5.34 4.17 -27.65
CA PRO A 99 4.84 4.32 -29.02
C PRO A 99 3.44 3.74 -29.19
N GLY A 100 2.52 4.48 -29.81
CA GLY A 100 1.12 4.08 -29.90
C GLY A 100 0.90 2.75 -30.61
N GLY A 101 -0.08 1.97 -30.13
CA GLY A 101 -0.44 0.65 -30.64
C GLY A 101 0.53 -0.47 -30.26
N PHE A 102 1.51 -0.22 -29.40
CA PHE A 102 2.50 -1.22 -29.02
C PHE A 102 2.01 -2.08 -27.84
N PRO A 103 2.07 -3.43 -27.94
CA PRO A 103 1.59 -4.31 -26.87
C PRO A 103 2.65 -4.55 -25.79
N VAL A 104 2.22 -4.51 -24.54
CA VAL A 104 3.00 -4.87 -23.36
C VAL A 104 2.28 -6.02 -22.67
N GLY A 105 2.91 -7.19 -22.67
CA GLY A 105 2.38 -8.35 -21.96
C GLY A 105 2.51 -8.15 -20.45
N TRP A 106 1.55 -8.67 -19.69
CA TRP A 106 1.67 -8.81 -18.24
C TRP A 106 1.41 -10.25 -17.83
N SER A 107 2.03 -10.70 -16.75
CA SER A 107 1.84 -12.02 -16.18
C SER A 107 1.99 -11.99 -14.66
N ALA A 108 1.12 -12.70 -13.96
CA ALA A 108 1.16 -12.91 -12.52
C ALA A 108 1.62 -14.34 -12.21
N TYR A 109 2.57 -14.50 -11.30
CA TYR A 109 3.12 -15.79 -10.91
C TYR A 109 3.16 -15.99 -9.39
N ALA A 110 2.83 -17.19 -8.91
CA ALA A 110 3.04 -17.58 -7.52
C ALA A 110 4.32 -18.44 -7.41
N PRO A 111 5.23 -18.17 -6.45
CA PRO A 111 6.38 -19.00 -6.21
C PRO A 111 5.99 -20.32 -5.51
N ALA A 112 6.74 -21.39 -5.78
CA ALA A 112 6.50 -22.72 -5.20
C ALA A 112 6.84 -22.79 -3.70
N ALA A 113 7.67 -21.86 -3.20
CA ALA A 113 8.04 -21.72 -1.80
C ALA A 113 8.10 -20.24 -1.42
N PHE A 114 8.06 -19.94 -0.12
CA PHE A 114 8.12 -18.58 0.41
C PHE A 114 9.23 -17.75 -0.24
N ASP A 115 8.83 -16.67 -0.91
CA ASP A 115 9.68 -15.67 -1.54
C ASP A 115 10.75 -16.25 -2.50
N SER A 116 10.49 -17.43 -3.07
CA SER A 116 11.44 -18.16 -3.91
C SER A 116 10.97 -18.26 -5.36
N PHE A 117 11.36 -17.27 -6.18
CA PHE A 117 10.93 -17.14 -7.58
C PHE A 117 11.82 -17.88 -8.59
N GLY A 118 12.99 -18.37 -8.15
CA GLY A 118 13.97 -19.04 -9.00
C GLY A 118 14.73 -18.07 -9.92
N THR A 119 15.49 -18.63 -10.85
CA THR A 119 16.24 -17.84 -11.85
C THR A 119 15.42 -17.72 -13.14
N VAL A 120 15.86 -16.88 -14.08
CA VAL A 120 15.24 -16.81 -15.42
C VAL A 120 15.35 -18.16 -16.15
N ALA A 121 16.49 -18.85 -16.01
CA ALA A 121 16.73 -20.14 -16.66
C ALA A 121 16.03 -21.31 -15.97
N VAL A 122 15.85 -21.25 -14.65
CA VAL A 122 15.20 -22.28 -13.84
C VAL A 122 14.19 -21.61 -12.90
N PRO A 123 13.03 -21.19 -13.43
CA PRO A 123 12.00 -20.55 -12.63
C PRO A 123 11.34 -21.55 -11.68
N THR A 124 11.07 -21.13 -10.44
CA THR A 124 10.34 -21.92 -9.43
C THR A 124 8.99 -21.28 -9.10
N ARG A 125 8.32 -20.79 -10.14
CA ARG A 125 7.06 -20.04 -10.06
C ARG A 125 6.05 -20.58 -11.07
N THR A 126 4.78 -20.52 -10.73
CA THR A 126 3.66 -21.01 -11.54
C THR A 126 2.82 -19.83 -12.01
N LEU A 127 2.45 -19.83 -13.30
CA LEU A 127 1.59 -18.80 -13.88
C LEU A 127 0.19 -18.86 -13.25
N ILE A 128 -0.30 -17.70 -12.84
CA ILE A 128 -1.66 -17.49 -12.32
C ILE A 128 -2.56 -16.94 -13.42
N ALA A 129 -2.14 -15.82 -14.02
CA ALA A 129 -2.90 -15.09 -15.01
C ALA A 129 -1.96 -14.28 -15.92
N SER A 130 -2.44 -13.92 -17.11
CA SER A 130 -1.69 -13.10 -18.06
C SER A 130 -2.63 -12.34 -18.97
N GLY A 131 -2.13 -11.27 -19.58
CA GLY A 131 -2.85 -10.51 -20.58
C GLY A 131 -1.95 -9.49 -21.28
N THR A 132 -2.57 -8.54 -21.97
CA THR A 132 -1.87 -7.51 -22.74
C THR A 132 -2.44 -6.14 -22.42
N TRP A 133 -1.56 -5.18 -22.20
CA TRP A 133 -1.84 -3.75 -22.15
C TRP A 133 -1.30 -3.09 -23.41
N ASN A 134 -2.06 -2.18 -24.01
CA ASN A 134 -1.60 -1.46 -25.20
C ASN A 134 -1.19 -0.05 -24.80
N VAL A 135 0.00 0.40 -25.23
CA VAL A 135 0.39 1.81 -25.12
C VAL A 135 -0.18 2.62 -26.29
N ASP A 136 -0.45 3.90 -26.07
CA ASP A 136 -1.14 4.76 -27.04
C ASP A 136 -0.48 6.15 -27.23
N GLY A 137 0.84 6.26 -27.08
CA GLY A 137 1.55 7.54 -27.22
C GLY A 137 1.31 8.56 -26.09
N VAL A 138 0.32 8.31 -25.24
CA VAL A 138 -0.04 9.08 -24.05
C VAL A 138 -0.05 8.17 -22.83
N ILE A 139 0.07 8.78 -21.64
CA ILE A 139 -0.09 8.05 -20.38
C ILE A 139 -1.53 7.55 -20.29
N SER A 140 -1.69 6.23 -20.30
CA SER A 140 -2.99 5.55 -20.26
C SER A 140 -3.06 4.65 -19.03
N GLU A 141 -4.17 4.69 -18.30
CA GLU A 141 -4.41 3.72 -17.24
C GLU A 141 -4.86 2.39 -17.83
N GLN A 142 -4.30 1.32 -17.27
CA GLN A 142 -4.55 -0.05 -17.66
C GLN A 142 -4.97 -0.84 -16.42
N THR A 143 -5.89 -1.77 -16.62
CA THR A 143 -6.41 -2.63 -15.56
C THR A 143 -6.55 -4.06 -16.06
N ALA A 144 -6.45 -5.01 -15.13
CA ALA A 144 -6.80 -6.39 -15.35
C ALA A 144 -7.24 -7.01 -14.03
N THR A 145 -8.21 -7.92 -14.07
CA THR A 145 -8.66 -8.68 -12.91
C THR A 145 -8.27 -10.14 -13.04
N PHE A 146 -7.93 -10.77 -11.93
CA PHE A 146 -7.68 -12.21 -11.84
C PHE A 146 -7.84 -12.69 -10.40
N ASP A 147 -8.04 -13.99 -10.22
CA ASP A 147 -8.15 -14.59 -8.89
C ASP A 147 -6.77 -15.02 -8.38
N LEU A 148 -6.46 -14.70 -7.12
CA LEU A 148 -5.25 -15.18 -6.47
C LEU A 148 -5.48 -16.60 -5.92
N PRO A 149 -4.68 -17.60 -6.33
CA PRO A 149 -4.72 -18.91 -5.71
C PRO A 149 -4.10 -18.84 -4.30
N THR A 150 -4.44 -19.79 -3.44
CA THR A 150 -3.83 -19.93 -2.10
C THR A 150 -2.30 -20.01 -2.13
N SER A 151 -1.70 -20.51 -3.22
CA SER A 151 -0.24 -20.54 -3.40
C SER A 151 0.39 -19.16 -3.50
N ALA A 152 -0.38 -18.12 -3.83
CA ALA A 152 0.12 -16.74 -3.80
C ALA A 152 0.45 -16.26 -2.37
N ALA A 153 0.05 -17.00 -1.32
CA ALA A 153 0.50 -16.73 0.05
C ALA A 153 2.01 -16.95 0.24
N ASN A 154 2.67 -17.63 -0.70
CA ASN A 154 4.13 -17.75 -0.74
C ASN A 154 4.83 -16.52 -1.33
N GLY A 155 4.07 -15.54 -1.86
CA GLY A 155 4.57 -14.40 -2.61
C GLY A 155 3.89 -14.27 -3.97
N LEU A 156 4.16 -13.19 -4.68
CA LEU A 156 3.60 -12.92 -6.00
C LEU A 156 4.61 -12.16 -6.85
N GLU A 157 4.78 -12.55 -8.11
CA GLU A 157 5.56 -11.79 -9.08
C GLU A 157 4.65 -11.28 -10.19
N ILE A 158 4.63 -9.96 -10.39
CA ILE A 158 3.98 -9.32 -11.52
C ILE A 158 5.08 -8.95 -12.52
N GLU A 159 5.04 -9.58 -13.69
CA GLU A 159 6.01 -9.38 -14.76
C GLU A 159 5.36 -8.65 -15.94
N PHE A 160 6.03 -7.62 -16.45
CA PHE A 160 5.72 -6.98 -17.71
C PHE A 160 6.76 -7.36 -18.75
N THR A 161 6.28 -7.74 -19.94
CA THR A 161 7.11 -8.19 -21.06
C THR A 161 6.89 -7.29 -22.27
N VAL A 162 7.99 -6.80 -22.83
CA VAL A 162 8.03 -5.99 -24.05
C VAL A 162 8.89 -6.74 -25.05
N SER A 163 8.31 -7.13 -26.19
CA SER A 163 9.01 -7.92 -27.21
C SER A 163 9.23 -7.11 -28.49
N LEU A 164 10.47 -7.02 -28.94
CA LEU A 164 10.82 -6.42 -30.24
C LEU A 164 11.33 -7.48 -31.22
N THR A 165 11.22 -7.16 -32.50
CA THR A 165 11.83 -7.94 -33.58
C THR A 165 13.11 -7.23 -34.06
N SER A 166 13.95 -7.96 -34.82
CA SER A 166 15.27 -7.49 -35.25
C SER A 166 15.28 -6.24 -36.13
N THR A 167 14.13 -5.78 -36.60
CA THR A 167 13.98 -4.58 -37.44
C THR A 167 13.42 -3.37 -36.69
N SER A 168 13.08 -3.50 -35.41
CA SER A 168 12.54 -2.42 -34.60
C SER A 168 13.62 -1.41 -34.19
N ALA A 169 13.26 -0.12 -34.16
CA ALA A 169 14.07 0.89 -33.47
C ALA A 169 14.05 0.66 -31.94
N SER A 170 14.93 1.34 -31.20
CA SER A 170 14.86 1.32 -29.74
C SER A 170 13.55 1.95 -29.27
N ILE A 171 12.85 1.30 -28.34
CA ILE A 171 11.55 1.76 -27.83
C ILE A 171 11.61 1.96 -26.32
N PRO A 172 11.34 3.18 -25.82
CA PRO A 172 11.10 3.42 -24.41
C PRO A 172 9.65 3.10 -24.04
N ILE A 173 9.46 2.30 -22.99
CA ILE A 173 8.18 2.05 -22.33
C ILE A 173 8.30 2.55 -20.89
N GLN A 174 7.33 3.34 -20.44
CA GLN A 174 7.34 3.93 -19.11
C GLN A 174 6.16 3.41 -18.31
N PHE A 175 6.44 2.89 -17.12
CA PHE A 175 5.45 2.37 -16.18
C PHE A 175 5.27 3.35 -15.02
N TYR A 176 4.04 3.49 -14.56
CA TYR A 176 3.65 4.38 -13.48
C TYR A 176 2.63 3.73 -12.56
N ALA A 177 2.72 4.04 -11.26
CA ALA A 177 1.70 3.74 -10.27
C ALA A 177 1.16 2.29 -10.34
N VAL A 178 2.06 1.31 -10.54
CA VAL A 178 1.67 -0.10 -10.64
C VAL A 178 1.24 -0.64 -9.29
N GLN A 179 0.05 -1.20 -9.20
CA GLN A 179 -0.56 -1.61 -7.94
C GLN A 179 -1.44 -2.85 -8.09
N LEU A 180 -1.65 -3.53 -6.97
CA LEU A 180 -2.56 -4.65 -6.82
C LEU A 180 -3.55 -4.31 -5.71
N GLU A 181 -4.84 -4.49 -5.96
CA GLU A 181 -5.92 -4.14 -5.02
C GLU A 181 -6.89 -5.32 -4.90
N ALA A 182 -7.50 -5.49 -3.72
CA ALA A 182 -8.56 -6.47 -3.52
C ALA A 182 -9.83 -6.09 -4.30
N GLY A 183 -10.52 -7.10 -4.83
CA GLY A 183 -11.79 -6.95 -5.54
C GLY A 183 -11.62 -6.76 -7.05
N ALA A 184 -12.77 -6.75 -7.72
CA ALA A 184 -12.86 -6.64 -9.18
C ALA A 184 -12.80 -5.19 -9.70
N GLU A 185 -12.77 -4.22 -8.79
CA GLU A 185 -12.77 -2.79 -9.12
C GLU A 185 -11.50 -2.13 -8.60
N LYS A 186 -10.87 -1.32 -9.46
CA LYS A 186 -9.80 -0.43 -9.05
C LYS A 186 -10.36 0.57 -8.03
N THR A 187 -9.76 0.64 -6.84
CA THR A 187 -10.23 1.58 -5.82
C THR A 187 -9.57 2.95 -5.99
N GLY A 188 -10.28 4.01 -5.61
CA GLY A 188 -9.71 5.36 -5.58
C GLY A 188 -8.74 5.61 -4.41
N PHE A 189 -8.54 4.63 -3.51
CA PHE A 189 -7.85 4.81 -2.23
C PHE A 189 -6.32 4.62 -2.29
N SER A 190 -5.76 4.18 -3.41
CA SER A 190 -4.34 3.82 -3.50
C SER A 190 -3.37 4.99 -3.77
N TRP A 191 -3.76 6.22 -3.41
CA TRP A 191 -2.80 7.31 -3.20
C TRP A 191 -2.86 7.77 -1.75
N ARG A 192 -2.06 7.12 -0.91
CA ARG A 192 -1.53 7.78 0.28
C ARG A 192 -0.01 7.71 0.14
N PRO A 193 0.67 8.86 -0.05
CA PRO A 193 2.13 8.90 0.04
C PRO A 193 2.57 8.13 1.29
N ARG A 194 3.69 7.40 1.27
CA ARG A 194 4.19 6.68 2.47
C ARG A 194 4.26 7.57 3.72
N SER A 195 4.44 8.89 3.54
CA SER A 195 4.35 9.88 4.61
C SER A 195 2.94 10.05 5.20
N VAL A 196 1.88 9.89 4.41
CA VAL A 196 0.49 9.84 4.86
C VAL A 196 0.14 8.48 5.47
N ALA A 197 0.66 7.37 4.92
CA ALA A 197 0.46 6.04 5.54
C ALA A 197 1.12 5.93 6.93
N GLN A 198 2.28 6.57 7.13
CA GLN A 198 2.93 6.68 8.45
C GLN A 198 2.22 7.69 9.38
N VAL A 199 1.59 8.73 8.83
CA VAL A 199 0.76 9.68 9.58
C VAL A 199 -0.64 9.11 9.89
N GLU A 200 -1.11 8.09 9.17
CA GLU A 200 -2.36 7.38 9.52
C GLU A 200 -2.14 6.15 10.40
N ALA A 201 -0.92 5.61 10.44
CA ALA A 201 -0.48 4.78 11.56
C ALA A 201 -0.41 5.59 12.88
N SER A 202 -0.39 6.93 12.79
CA SER A 202 -0.75 7.82 13.89
C SER A 202 -2.16 8.38 13.67
N ALA A 203 -3.20 7.54 13.75
CA ALA A 203 -4.59 8.00 13.66
C ALA A 203 -4.73 9.36 14.38
N PRO A 204 -5.05 10.47 13.67
CA PRO A 204 -5.18 11.76 14.33
C PRO A 204 -6.22 11.58 15.43
N ARG A 205 -5.84 11.88 16.67
CA ARG A 205 -6.76 11.78 17.81
C ARG A 205 -8.02 12.57 17.46
N GLU A 206 -9.19 12.02 17.76
CA GLU A 206 -10.46 12.69 17.49
C GLU A 206 -10.44 14.06 18.18
N ARG A 207 -10.53 15.14 17.39
CA ARG A 207 -10.63 16.50 17.93
C ARG A 207 -12.06 16.80 18.33
N LEU A 208 -12.25 17.26 19.56
CA LEU A 208 -13.57 17.62 20.05
C LEU A 208 -14.14 18.83 19.31
N PRO A 209 -15.41 18.78 18.86
CA PRO A 209 -16.12 19.94 18.31
C PRO A 209 -16.89 20.74 19.37
N ALA A 210 -17.05 20.20 20.58
CA ALA A 210 -17.77 20.79 21.71
C ALA A 210 -17.40 20.07 23.02
N ASP A 211 -17.84 20.62 24.17
CA ASP A 211 -17.74 19.99 25.48
C ASP A 211 -18.38 18.58 25.48
N ARG A 212 -17.79 17.65 26.25
CA ARG A 212 -18.16 16.23 26.21
C ARG A 212 -18.38 15.68 27.61
N TYR A 213 -19.44 14.89 27.75
CA TYR A 213 -19.76 14.19 29.00
C TYR A 213 -19.52 12.69 28.85
N TYR A 214 -18.89 12.11 29.88
CA TYR A 214 -18.82 10.66 30.08
C TYR A 214 -19.50 10.29 31.39
N PHE A 215 -20.13 9.13 31.41
CA PHE A 215 -20.92 8.64 32.54
C PHE A 215 -20.32 7.34 33.07
N VAL A 216 -20.21 7.21 34.40
CA VAL A 216 -19.61 6.06 35.07
C VAL A 216 -20.52 5.56 36.18
N ASP A 217 -20.78 4.25 36.19
CA ASP A 217 -21.61 3.57 37.17
C ASP A 217 -20.94 2.24 37.55
N ALA A 218 -20.36 2.15 38.74
CA ALA A 218 -19.67 0.95 39.20
C ALA A 218 -20.60 -0.28 39.39
N ALA A 219 -21.90 -0.06 39.58
CA ALA A 219 -22.86 -1.13 39.89
C ALA A 219 -23.46 -1.75 38.63
N THR A 220 -23.73 -0.93 37.61
CA THR A 220 -24.46 -1.37 36.40
C THR A 220 -23.76 -1.04 35.08
N GLY A 221 -22.66 -0.28 35.11
CA GLY A 221 -21.88 0.09 33.93
C GLY A 221 -21.07 -1.07 33.36
N SER A 222 -20.49 -0.84 32.18
CA SER A 222 -19.57 -1.78 31.52
C SER A 222 -18.47 -1.00 30.79
N ASP A 223 -17.23 -1.44 30.92
CA ASP A 223 -16.09 -0.82 30.21
C ASP A 223 -16.05 -1.16 28.71
N GLN A 224 -16.99 -1.97 28.23
CA GLN A 224 -17.28 -2.15 26.81
C GLN A 224 -18.26 -1.10 26.26
N ASN A 225 -18.93 -0.33 27.12
CA ASN A 225 -19.85 0.73 26.68
C ASN A 225 -19.09 1.94 26.13
N THR A 226 -19.81 2.87 25.50
CA THR A 226 -19.22 4.12 24.98
C THR A 226 -19.12 5.23 26.04
N GLY A 227 -19.75 5.06 27.20
CA GLY A 227 -19.78 6.04 28.28
C GLY A 227 -20.59 7.31 27.97
N ARG A 228 -21.30 7.40 26.84
CA ARG A 228 -21.90 8.67 26.36
C ARG A 228 -23.20 9.11 27.02
N ARG A 229 -23.80 8.25 27.85
CA ARG A 229 -25.05 8.47 28.59
C ARG A 229 -25.14 7.46 29.72
N TRP A 230 -25.99 7.71 30.73
CA TRP A 230 -26.19 6.79 31.87
C TRP A 230 -26.53 5.35 31.46
N ALA A 231 -27.40 5.17 30.46
CA ALA A 231 -27.80 3.84 29.97
C ALA A 231 -26.65 3.06 29.30
N SER A 232 -25.52 3.72 29.01
CA SER A 232 -24.32 3.13 28.44
C SER A 232 -23.09 3.67 29.18
N ALA A 233 -23.16 3.74 30.51
CA ALA A 233 -22.07 4.21 31.36
C ALA A 233 -20.90 3.21 31.36
N PHE A 234 -19.68 3.71 31.57
CA PHE A 234 -18.53 2.88 31.90
C PHE A 234 -18.69 2.27 33.30
N ALA A 235 -18.02 1.15 33.56
CA ALA A 235 -17.97 0.58 34.91
C ALA A 235 -16.91 1.30 35.77
N SER A 236 -15.84 1.81 35.14
CA SER A 236 -14.72 2.42 35.84
C SER A 236 -14.41 3.85 35.39
N VAL A 237 -13.91 4.66 36.34
CA VAL A 237 -13.38 6.00 36.04
C VAL A 237 -12.10 5.90 35.21
N GLN A 238 -11.29 4.86 35.42
CA GLN A 238 -10.08 4.62 34.64
C GLN A 238 -10.40 4.48 33.15
N LYS A 239 -11.43 3.70 32.79
CA LYS A 239 -11.84 3.55 31.39
C LYS A 239 -12.27 4.87 30.75
N ALA A 240 -12.96 5.73 31.51
CA ALA A 240 -13.33 7.07 31.02
C ALA A 240 -12.06 7.90 30.72
N LEU A 241 -11.07 7.90 31.61
CA LEU A 241 -9.83 8.65 31.44
C LEU A 241 -8.96 8.10 30.30
N ASP A 242 -8.87 6.78 30.15
CA ASP A 242 -8.16 6.14 29.03
C ASP A 242 -8.81 6.50 27.69
N THR A 243 -10.15 6.58 27.66
CA THR A 243 -10.91 7.02 26.48
C THR A 243 -10.62 8.49 26.16
N ILE A 244 -10.53 9.35 27.17
CA ILE A 244 -10.21 10.78 27.00
C ILE A 244 -8.76 10.97 26.58
N ALA A 245 -7.83 10.14 27.06
CA ALA A 245 -6.42 10.19 26.68
C ALA A 245 -6.19 9.93 25.17
N GLN A 246 -7.17 9.35 24.47
CA GLN A 246 -7.15 9.15 23.03
C GLN A 246 -7.74 10.32 22.22
N LEU A 247 -8.18 11.40 22.87
CA LEU A 247 -8.76 12.59 22.23
C LEU A 247 -7.76 13.76 22.12
N ASP A 248 -8.04 14.66 21.18
CA ASP A 248 -7.58 16.06 21.22
C ASP A 248 -8.75 16.91 21.73
N ILE A 249 -8.68 17.35 22.99
CA ILE A 249 -9.75 18.12 23.60
C ILE A 249 -9.79 19.57 23.10
N GLY A 250 -8.76 20.04 22.37
CA GLY A 250 -8.71 21.39 21.82
C GLY A 250 -8.91 22.44 22.92
N ILE A 251 -10.00 23.20 22.84
CA ILE A 251 -10.39 24.21 23.84
C ILE A 251 -11.59 23.77 24.70
N PHE A 252 -12.12 22.58 24.48
CA PHE A 252 -13.37 22.10 25.07
C PHE A 252 -13.12 21.30 26.34
N ASN A 253 -14.08 21.34 27.25
CA ASN A 253 -14.00 20.65 28.52
C ASN A 253 -14.62 19.25 28.43
N VAL A 254 -14.06 18.31 29.18
CA VAL A 254 -14.61 16.97 29.34
C VAL A 254 -14.99 16.73 30.80
N THR A 255 -16.23 16.35 31.03
CA THR A 255 -16.74 16.06 32.37
C THR A 255 -17.08 14.58 32.49
N VAL A 256 -16.48 13.90 33.46
CA VAL A 256 -16.82 12.53 33.83
C VAL A 256 -17.76 12.59 35.04
N LEU A 257 -19.02 12.22 34.83
CA LEU A 257 -20.04 12.11 35.86
C LEU A 257 -20.05 10.68 36.40
N ALA A 258 -19.63 10.51 37.65
CA ALA A 258 -19.61 9.22 38.32
C ALA A 258 -20.76 9.15 39.36
N LYS A 259 -21.58 8.09 39.31
CA LYS A 259 -22.58 7.83 40.35
C LYS A 259 -21.91 7.54 41.70
N ALA A 260 -22.63 7.73 42.80
CA ALA A 260 -22.18 7.30 44.11
C ALA A 260 -21.78 5.80 44.08
N GLY A 261 -20.58 5.50 44.56
CA GLY A 261 -20.02 4.16 44.51
C GLY A 261 -18.53 4.13 44.87
N THR A 262 -18.00 2.92 45.03
CA THR A 262 -16.57 2.72 45.24
C THR A 262 -15.89 2.43 43.91
N TYR A 263 -14.95 3.28 43.52
CA TYR A 263 -14.16 3.13 42.30
C TYR A 263 -12.74 2.70 42.64
N GLY A 264 -12.13 1.94 41.72
CA GLY A 264 -10.73 1.55 41.84
C GLY A 264 -9.77 2.75 41.72
N PRO A 265 -8.46 2.52 41.92
CA PRO A 265 -7.43 3.54 41.74
C PRO A 265 -7.49 4.20 40.36
N ILE A 266 -7.16 5.49 40.32
CA ILE A 266 -7.11 6.30 39.10
C ILE A 266 -5.65 6.60 38.75
N VAL A 267 -5.27 6.35 37.50
CA VAL A 267 -3.99 6.73 36.90
C VAL A 267 -4.27 7.66 35.72
N VAL A 268 -3.66 8.84 35.72
CA VAL A 268 -3.69 9.75 34.58
C VAL A 268 -2.48 9.41 33.69
N PRO A 269 -2.68 8.76 32.54
CA PRO A 269 -1.59 8.13 31.79
C PRO A 269 -0.66 9.14 31.10
N ALA A 270 -1.14 10.36 30.82
CA ALA A 270 -0.38 11.45 30.21
C ALA A 270 -1.10 12.78 30.39
N ALA A 271 -0.42 13.89 30.07
CA ALA A 271 -1.10 15.18 29.91
C ALA A 271 -2.13 15.11 28.78
N TRP A 272 -3.27 15.79 28.98
CA TRP A 272 -4.30 15.91 27.95
C TRP A 272 -3.77 16.71 26.76
N MET A 273 -4.14 16.31 25.55
CA MET A 273 -3.80 17.09 24.36
C MET A 273 -4.88 18.15 24.14
N GLY A 274 -4.49 19.41 24.23
CA GLY A 274 -5.40 20.56 24.19
C GLY A 274 -5.29 21.39 25.47
N SER A 275 -5.90 22.57 25.47
CA SER A 275 -5.96 23.50 26.60
C SER A 275 -7.28 23.39 27.40
N GLY A 276 -8.21 22.54 26.99
CA GLY A 276 -9.43 22.24 27.73
C GLY A 276 -9.16 21.52 29.05
N THR A 277 -10.16 21.45 29.92
CA THR A 277 -10.04 20.79 31.23
C THR A 277 -10.77 19.46 31.27
N VAL A 278 -10.23 18.49 32.01
CA VAL A 278 -10.89 17.22 32.31
C VAL A 278 -11.25 17.20 33.79
N THR A 279 -12.54 17.10 34.08
CA THR A 279 -13.07 17.12 35.45
C THR A 279 -13.79 15.80 35.74
N VAL A 280 -13.45 15.15 36.85
CA VAL A 280 -14.23 14.02 37.38
C VAL A 280 -15.09 14.55 38.51
N GLN A 281 -16.41 14.43 38.35
CA GLN A 281 -17.39 14.81 39.35
C GLN A 281 -18.12 13.54 39.80
N ALA A 282 -17.88 13.14 41.04
CA ALA A 282 -18.64 12.10 41.69
C ALA A 282 -19.87 12.71 42.38
N ASP A 283 -20.99 12.00 42.30
CA ASP A 283 -22.15 12.31 43.13
C ASP A 283 -21.81 12.04 44.60
N THR A 284 -22.27 12.92 45.49
CA THR A 284 -22.13 12.71 46.93
C THR A 284 -23.04 11.57 47.34
N ALA A 285 -22.46 10.56 48.00
CA ALA A 285 -23.19 9.42 48.54
C ALA A 285 -24.27 9.83 49.55
#